data_AF-A0A7D5TG13-F1
#
_entry.id   AF-A0A7D5TG13-F1
#
_cell.length_a   1.000
_cell.length_b   1.000
_cell.length_c   1.000
_cell.angle_alpha   90.00
_cell.angle_beta   90.00
_cell.angle_gamma   90.00
#
_symmetry.space_group_name_H-M   'P 1'
#
loop_
_entity.id
_entity.type
_entity.pdbx_description
1 polymer ?
#
loop_
_entity_poly.entity_id
_entity_poly.type
_entity_poly.pdbx_seq_one_letter_code
_entity_poly.pdbx_strand_id
1 'polypeptide(L)'
;MAGDDTSVGDEGESHLHLAEKYDRMVESQLSALTNVDTNAWRAARLIGILLGILLTGLSLVAQGESTAVTFSPAVLSFLILGVISLLLSLVFAAVSILNVRVGYGPGTDLTDGLTDGDVSPEAYPGIVSKNLAKTIEKNNRVLSSKADKLRYTYNFLIIGLVAFSTGIGFLITAPDWRSVVGVSLVSVVVMVGISTYILRKKYDGEVEGNDDEMSK
;
A
#
# COMPACT_ATOMS: atom_id res chain seq x y z
N MET A 1 -16.77 54.28 -27.38
CA MET A 1 -15.96 53.06 -27.58
C MET A 1 -14.80 53.15 -26.61
N ALA A 2 -14.98 52.61 -25.41
CA ALA A 2 -13.88 52.41 -24.47
C ALA A 2 -13.54 50.92 -24.55
N GLY A 3 -12.29 50.63 -24.90
CA GLY A 3 -11.77 49.28 -25.05
C GLY A 3 -11.74 48.56 -23.71
N ASP A 4 -12.32 47.36 -23.71
CA ASP A 4 -12.26 46.36 -22.65
C ASP A 4 -10.99 45.53 -22.87
N ASP A 5 -9.85 46.03 -22.40
CA ASP A 5 -8.52 45.40 -22.57
C ASP A 5 -7.97 44.83 -21.24
N THR A 6 -8.83 44.53 -20.27
CA THR A 6 -8.39 44.09 -18.92
C THR A 6 -8.60 42.60 -18.61
N SER A 7 -9.24 41.80 -19.48
CA SER A 7 -9.56 40.39 -19.16
C SER A 7 -8.50 39.36 -19.59
N VAL A 8 -7.69 39.66 -20.60
CA VAL A 8 -6.77 38.67 -21.21
C VAL A 8 -5.52 38.40 -20.35
N GLY A 9 -5.08 39.39 -19.57
CA GLY A 9 -3.92 39.23 -18.67
C GLY A 9 -4.20 38.41 -17.41
N ASP A 10 -5.42 38.49 -16.88
CA ASP A 10 -5.82 37.89 -15.60
C ASP A 10 -6.08 36.36 -15.75
N GLU A 11 -6.64 35.94 -16.89
CA GLU A 11 -6.83 34.51 -17.19
C GLU A 11 -5.50 33.77 -17.41
N GLY A 12 -4.54 34.39 -18.10
CA GLY A 12 -3.21 33.84 -18.33
C GLY A 12 -2.42 33.61 -17.04
N GLU A 13 -2.42 34.59 -16.12
CA GLU A 13 -1.79 34.45 -14.80
C GLU A 13 -2.47 33.41 -13.92
N SER A 14 -3.81 33.35 -13.94
CA SER A 14 -4.59 32.34 -13.20
C SER A 14 -4.24 30.92 -13.62
N HIS A 15 -4.16 30.66 -14.94
CA HIS A 15 -3.77 29.35 -15.46
C HIS A 15 -2.31 28.98 -15.15
N LEU A 16 -1.41 29.96 -15.13
CA LEU A 16 -0.01 29.74 -14.76
C LEU A 16 0.14 29.38 -13.28
N HIS A 17 -0.58 30.07 -12.40
CA HIS A 17 -0.63 29.78 -10.97
C HIS A 17 -1.25 28.39 -10.70
N LEU A 18 -2.30 28.02 -11.44
CA LEU A 18 -2.87 26.67 -11.42
C LEU A 18 -1.85 25.60 -11.85
N ALA A 19 -1.09 25.85 -12.91
CA ALA A 19 -0.04 24.93 -13.37
C ALA A 19 1.06 24.74 -12.32
N GLU A 20 1.55 25.81 -11.67
CA GLU A 20 2.53 25.73 -10.58
C GLU A 20 1.99 24.94 -9.38
N LYS A 21 0.71 25.14 -9.03
CA LYS A 21 0.06 24.37 -7.96
C LYS A 21 -0.03 22.89 -8.30
N TYR A 22 -0.35 22.54 -9.55
CA TYR A 22 -0.40 21.16 -10.00
C TYR A 22 0.99 20.51 -10.07
N ASP A 23 2.02 21.24 -10.47
CA ASP A 23 3.40 20.74 -10.50
C ASP A 23 3.89 20.37 -9.09
N ARG A 24 3.68 21.27 -8.11
CA ARG A 24 3.94 20.97 -6.68
C ARG A 24 3.17 19.76 -6.18
N MET A 25 1.93 19.56 -6.64
CA MET A 25 1.12 18.40 -6.27
C MET A 25 1.67 17.09 -6.88
N VAL A 26 2.13 17.12 -8.13
CA VAL A 26 2.79 15.98 -8.78
C VAL A 26 4.08 15.61 -8.04
N GLU A 27 4.89 16.60 -7.67
CA GLU A 27 6.13 16.37 -6.91
C GLU A 27 5.84 15.76 -5.52
N SER A 28 4.81 16.26 -4.83
CA SER A 28 4.35 15.68 -3.57
C SER A 28 3.90 14.21 -3.72
N GLN A 29 3.17 13.89 -4.79
CA GLN A 29 2.76 12.52 -5.09
C GLN A 29 3.95 11.62 -5.44
N LEU A 30 4.96 12.14 -6.14
CA LEU A 30 6.18 11.40 -6.47
C LEU A 30 6.99 11.08 -5.20
N SER A 31 7.08 12.04 -4.28
CA SER A 31 7.69 11.84 -2.96
C SER A 31 6.92 10.79 -2.14
N ALA A 32 5.59 10.87 -2.12
CA ALA A 32 4.75 9.87 -1.46
C ALA A 32 4.94 8.47 -2.06
N LEU A 33 5.03 8.36 -3.39
CA LEU A 33 5.25 7.10 -4.08
C LEU A 33 6.64 6.51 -3.78
N THR A 34 7.67 7.35 -3.73
CA THR A 34 9.03 6.96 -3.33
C THR A 34 9.07 6.43 -1.89
N ASN A 35 8.30 7.05 -0.99
CA ASN A 35 8.14 6.57 0.39
C ASN A 35 7.44 5.20 0.45
N VAL A 36 6.38 5.01 -0.34
CA VAL A 36 5.68 3.71 -0.43
C VAL A 36 6.60 2.62 -0.95
N ASP A 37 7.40 2.90 -1.99
CA ASP A 37 8.36 1.94 -2.53
C ASP A 37 9.47 1.59 -1.54
N THR A 38 9.98 2.59 -0.82
CA THR A 38 10.96 2.38 0.26
C THR A 38 10.38 1.49 1.37
N ASN A 39 9.13 1.73 1.76
CA ASN A 39 8.45 0.93 2.77
C ASN A 39 8.19 -0.50 2.29
N ALA A 40 7.83 -0.69 1.02
CA ALA A 40 7.67 -2.02 0.43
C ALA A 40 8.99 -2.81 0.43
N TRP A 41 10.11 -2.17 0.08
CA TRP A 41 11.44 -2.80 0.17
C TRP A 41 11.82 -3.17 1.60
N ARG A 42 11.59 -2.28 2.57
CA ARG A 42 11.83 -2.56 3.99
C ARG A 42 10.98 -3.74 4.48
N ALA A 43 9.71 -3.78 4.10
CA ALA A 43 8.80 -4.88 4.43
C ALA A 43 9.29 -6.20 3.81
N ALA A 44 9.61 -6.22 2.51
CA ALA A 44 10.12 -7.41 1.82
C ALA A 44 11.41 -7.93 2.47
N ARG A 45 12.36 -7.04 2.81
CA ARG A 45 13.60 -7.42 3.51
C ARG A 45 13.32 -8.04 4.88
N LEU A 46 12.45 -7.42 5.66
CA LEU A 46 12.06 -7.91 6.98
C LEU A 46 11.38 -9.28 6.89
N ILE A 47 10.45 -9.47 5.95
CA ILE A 47 9.78 -10.74 5.71
C ILE A 47 10.80 -11.82 5.31
N GLY A 48 11.75 -11.50 4.42
CA GLY A 48 12.81 -12.42 4.02
C GLY A 48 13.70 -12.85 5.17
N ILE A 49 14.11 -11.91 6.04
CA ILE A 49 14.89 -12.21 7.25
C ILE A 49 14.07 -13.10 8.19
N LEU A 50 12.81 -12.76 8.45
CA LEU A 50 11.93 -13.55 9.30
C LEU A 50 11.78 -14.97 8.75
N LEU A 51 11.40 -15.14 7.49
CA LEU A 51 11.29 -16.46 6.86
C LEU A 51 12.59 -17.27 7.00
N GLY A 52 13.76 -16.64 6.78
CA GLY A 52 15.06 -17.29 6.97
C GLY A 52 15.27 -17.78 8.40
N ILE A 53 15.04 -16.93 9.41
CA ILE A 53 15.15 -17.29 10.83
C ILE A 53 14.17 -18.42 11.17
N LEU A 54 12.91 -18.30 10.75
CA LEU A 54 11.85 -19.24 11.09
C LEU A 54 12.08 -20.62 10.45
N LEU A 55 12.47 -20.67 9.17
CA LEU A 55 12.79 -21.91 8.48
C LEU A 55 14.06 -22.56 9.05
N THR A 56 15.06 -21.77 9.44
CA THR A 56 16.27 -22.27 10.10
C THR A 56 15.93 -22.90 11.45
N GLY A 57 15.13 -22.21 12.27
CA GLY A 57 14.66 -22.74 13.55
C GLY A 57 13.87 -24.05 13.37
N LEU A 58 12.97 -24.11 12.39
CA LEU A 58 12.21 -25.32 12.09
C LEU A 58 13.12 -26.47 11.63
N SER A 59 14.14 -26.18 10.82
CA SER A 59 15.12 -27.16 10.36
C SER A 59 15.94 -27.75 11.52
N LEU A 60 16.37 -26.93 12.47
CA LEU A 60 17.09 -27.38 13.67
C LEU A 60 16.21 -28.28 14.54
N VAL A 61 14.94 -27.92 14.72
CA VAL A 61 13.99 -28.76 15.47
C VAL A 61 13.75 -30.09 14.76
N ALA A 62 13.68 -30.10 13.43
CA ALA A 62 13.49 -31.32 12.64
C ALA A 62 14.72 -32.25 12.66
N GLN A 63 15.93 -31.72 12.85
CA GLN A 63 17.18 -32.48 12.85
C GLN A 63 17.59 -33.02 14.23
N GLY A 64 16.96 -32.55 15.33
CA GLY A 64 17.30 -32.98 16.68
C GLY A 64 16.96 -34.45 16.94
N GLU A 65 17.97 -35.33 17.00
CA GLU A 65 17.83 -36.78 17.24
C GLU A 65 17.29 -37.18 18.63
N SER A 66 17.06 -36.25 19.57
CA SER A 66 16.89 -36.57 21.00
C SER A 66 15.61 -36.08 21.68
N THR A 67 14.64 -35.53 20.98
CA THR A 67 13.32 -35.25 21.56
C THR A 67 12.22 -35.71 20.61
N ALA A 68 11.31 -36.53 21.11
CA ALA A 68 10.09 -36.93 20.40
C ALA A 68 9.17 -35.71 20.23
N VAL A 69 9.57 -34.78 19.38
CA VAL A 69 8.76 -33.63 18.98
C VAL A 69 7.61 -34.16 18.13
N THR A 70 6.52 -34.49 18.80
CA THR A 70 5.32 -34.99 18.15
C THR A 70 4.56 -33.78 17.60
N PHE A 71 4.65 -33.56 16.29
CA PHE A 71 3.88 -32.53 15.63
C PHE A 71 2.39 -32.91 15.67
N SER A 72 1.65 -32.30 16.61
CA SER A 72 0.20 -32.44 16.60
C SER A 72 -0.36 -31.78 15.33
N PRO A 73 -1.52 -32.23 14.81
CA PRO A 73 -2.16 -31.59 13.66
C PRO A 73 -2.40 -30.09 13.85
N ALA A 74 -2.63 -29.66 15.10
CA ALA A 74 -2.79 -28.25 15.44
C ALA A 74 -1.49 -27.45 15.23
N VAL A 75 -0.36 -27.96 15.72
CA VAL A 75 0.96 -27.33 15.49
C VAL A 75 1.22 -27.18 13.99
N LEU A 76 1.02 -28.27 13.24
CA LEU A 76 1.29 -28.29 11.80
C LEU A 76 0.42 -27.27 11.04
N SER A 77 -0.86 -27.18 11.41
CA SER A 77 -1.80 -26.24 10.80
C SER A 77 -1.39 -24.78 11.03
N PHE A 78 -1.01 -24.43 12.27
CA PHE A 78 -0.58 -23.07 12.60
C PHE A 78 0.77 -22.70 11.98
N LEU A 79 1.73 -23.63 11.92
CA LEU A 79 3.00 -23.40 11.26
C LEU A 79 2.82 -23.21 9.74
N ILE A 80 2.05 -24.08 9.08
CA ILE A 80 1.75 -23.97 7.64
C ILE A 80 1.02 -22.66 7.34
N LEU A 81 -0.02 -22.33 8.12
CA LEU A 81 -0.74 -21.07 7.98
C LEU A 81 0.21 -19.87 8.14
N GLY A 82 1.09 -19.92 9.13
CA GLY A 82 2.12 -18.92 9.36
C GLY A 82 3.02 -18.71 8.14
N VAL A 83 3.61 -19.79 7.63
CA VAL A 83 4.51 -19.77 6.47
C VAL A 83 3.79 -19.28 5.21
N ILE A 84 2.61 -19.82 4.89
CA ILE A 84 1.83 -19.41 3.72
C ILE A 84 1.48 -17.92 3.80
N SER A 85 1.04 -17.44 4.96
CA SER A 85 0.71 -16.03 5.15
C SER A 85 1.93 -15.12 4.99
N LEU A 86 3.10 -15.52 5.52
CA LEU A 86 4.34 -14.77 5.31
C LEU A 86 4.78 -14.75 3.83
N LEU A 87 4.60 -15.85 3.09
CA LEU A 87 4.87 -15.90 1.65
C LEU A 87 3.91 -15.00 0.87
N LEU A 88 2.61 -15.01 1.20
CA LEU A 88 1.64 -14.10 0.59
C LEU A 88 2.00 -12.64 0.87
N SER A 89 2.41 -12.33 2.10
CA SER A 89 2.91 -10.99 2.47
C SER A 89 4.07 -10.56 1.56
N LEU A 90 5.05 -11.45 1.34
CA LEU A 90 6.18 -11.19 0.45
C LEU A 90 5.74 -10.95 -1.00
N VAL A 91 4.80 -11.75 -1.51
CA VAL A 91 4.24 -11.59 -2.86
C VAL A 91 3.58 -10.21 -3.00
N PHE A 92 2.75 -9.78 -2.05
CA PHE A 92 2.13 -8.45 -2.10
C PHE A 92 3.18 -7.34 -2.03
N ALA A 93 4.24 -7.50 -1.24
CA ALA A 93 5.34 -6.53 -1.20
C ALA A 93 6.04 -6.44 -2.56
N ALA A 94 6.37 -7.58 -3.17
CA ALA A 94 7.02 -7.63 -4.48
C ALA A 94 6.14 -7.03 -5.59
N VAL A 95 4.83 -7.35 -5.60
CA VAL A 95 3.86 -6.77 -6.55
C VAL A 95 3.70 -5.27 -6.34
N SER A 96 3.81 -4.78 -5.10
CA SER A 96 3.82 -3.35 -4.81
C SER A 96 5.06 -2.67 -5.40
N ILE A 97 6.22 -3.31 -5.37
CA ILE A 97 7.47 -2.79 -5.94
C ILE A 97 7.43 -2.77 -7.48
N LEU A 98 7.04 -3.89 -8.11
CA LEU A 98 7.15 -4.08 -9.56
C LEU A 98 6.14 -3.28 -10.40
N ASN A 99 5.03 -2.85 -9.82
CA ASN A 99 3.95 -2.22 -10.56
C ASN A 99 4.12 -0.68 -10.59
N VAL A 100 4.92 -0.16 -11.52
CA VAL A 100 5.11 1.30 -11.72
C VAL A 100 5.13 1.70 -13.19
N ARG A 101 4.14 2.51 -13.58
CA ARG A 101 4.24 3.52 -14.65
C ARG A 101 3.70 4.83 -14.09
N VAL A 102 4.56 5.60 -13.43
CA VAL A 102 4.23 6.93 -12.90
C VAL A 102 4.49 7.96 -13.99
N GLY A 103 3.55 8.87 -14.20
CA GLY A 103 3.71 9.97 -15.14
C GLY A 103 4.42 11.13 -14.45
N TYR A 104 5.39 11.72 -15.15
CA TYR A 104 6.05 12.97 -14.77
C TYR A 104 5.98 13.94 -15.95
N GLY A 105 5.61 15.19 -15.69
CA GLY A 105 5.53 16.24 -16.70
C GLY A 105 4.33 16.16 -17.66
N PRO A 106 4.30 17.05 -18.67
CA PRO A 106 3.28 17.05 -19.70
C PRO A 106 3.43 15.82 -20.62
N GLY A 107 2.30 15.23 -21.04
CA GLY A 107 2.31 14.06 -21.92
C GLY A 107 3.00 14.33 -23.26
N THR A 108 3.47 13.28 -23.93
CA THR A 108 4.14 13.36 -25.26
C THR A 108 3.30 14.11 -26.28
N ASP A 109 1.98 13.95 -26.22
CA ASP A 109 1.04 14.63 -27.13
C ASP A 109 1.09 16.16 -27.00
N LEU A 110 1.45 16.69 -25.82
CA LEU A 110 1.64 18.12 -25.63
C LEU A 110 2.97 18.59 -26.19
N THR A 111 4.03 17.80 -25.99
CA THR A 111 5.37 18.09 -26.52
C THR A 111 5.37 18.08 -28.05
N ASP A 112 4.66 17.14 -28.66
CA ASP A 112 4.54 17.03 -30.12
C ASP A 112 3.76 18.24 -30.68
N GLY A 113 2.61 18.60 -30.08
CA GLY A 113 1.85 19.79 -30.49
C GLY A 113 2.58 21.12 -30.31
N LEU A 114 3.46 21.22 -29.30
CA LEU A 114 4.35 22.37 -29.11
C LEU A 114 5.47 22.44 -30.15
N THR A 115 5.99 21.28 -30.54
CA THR A 115 7.09 21.18 -31.50
C THR A 115 6.60 21.46 -32.92
N ASP A 116 5.37 21.05 -33.23
CA ASP A 116 4.72 21.29 -34.52
C ASP A 116 4.13 22.71 -34.66
N GLY A 117 4.16 23.52 -33.60
CA GLY A 117 3.66 24.89 -33.60
C GLY A 117 2.13 25.01 -33.61
N ASP A 118 1.42 23.92 -33.30
CA ASP A 118 -0.04 23.81 -33.30
C ASP A 118 -0.71 24.41 -32.04
N VAL A 119 0.10 24.92 -31.10
CA VAL A 119 -0.38 25.47 -29.82
C VAL A 119 -0.17 26.97 -29.78
N SER A 120 -1.27 27.74 -29.68
CA SER A 120 -1.17 29.19 -29.49
C SER A 120 -0.58 29.51 -28.11
N PRO A 121 0.21 30.59 -27.97
CA PRO A 121 0.76 31.02 -26.68
C PRO A 121 -0.30 31.26 -25.61
N GLU A 122 -1.50 31.71 -26.02
CA GLU A 122 -2.64 31.96 -25.13
C GLU A 122 -3.31 30.65 -24.65
N ALA A 123 -3.30 29.61 -25.46
CA ALA A 123 -3.88 28.30 -25.11
C ALA A 123 -2.92 27.44 -24.25
N TYR A 124 -1.64 27.75 -24.26
CA TYR A 124 -0.58 26.98 -23.60
C TYR A 124 -0.81 26.72 -22.10
N PRO A 125 -1.14 27.73 -21.26
CA PRO A 125 -1.35 27.52 -19.82
C PRO A 125 -2.53 26.59 -19.51
N GLY A 126 -3.59 26.68 -20.31
CA GLY A 126 -4.78 25.82 -20.19
C GLY A 126 -4.50 24.35 -20.54
N ILE A 127 -3.65 24.09 -21.54
CA ILE A 127 -3.32 22.73 -21.95
C ILE A 127 -2.34 22.07 -20.97
N VAL A 128 -1.37 22.83 -20.44
CA VAL A 128 -0.44 22.36 -19.41
C VAL A 128 -1.19 21.99 -18.13
N SER A 129 -2.07 22.87 -17.64
CA SER A 129 -2.87 22.59 -16.44
C SER A 129 -3.77 21.37 -16.60
N LYS A 130 -4.39 21.17 -17.77
CA LYS A 130 -5.20 19.98 -18.07
C LYS A 130 -4.36 18.70 -18.14
N ASN A 131 -3.14 18.74 -18.68
CA ASN A 131 -2.24 17.59 -18.71
C ASN A 131 -1.77 17.21 -17.30
N LEU A 132 -1.38 18.21 -16.49
CA LEU A 132 -0.98 17.98 -15.11
C LEU A 132 -2.12 17.38 -14.28
N ALA A 133 -3.36 17.87 -14.45
CA ALA A 133 -4.53 17.29 -13.79
C ALA A 133 -4.74 15.79 -14.14
N LYS A 134 -4.59 15.40 -15.41
CA LYS A 134 -4.65 13.98 -15.82
C LYS A 134 -3.52 13.15 -15.20
N THR A 135 -2.31 13.71 -15.11
CA THR A 135 -1.16 13.04 -14.47
C THR A 135 -1.41 12.83 -12.98
N ILE A 136 -1.98 13.82 -12.28
CA ILE A 136 -2.37 13.74 -10.87
C ILE A 136 -3.39 12.62 -10.64
N GLU A 137 -4.44 12.53 -11.48
CA GLU A 137 -5.46 11.50 -11.36
C GLU A 137 -4.89 10.09 -11.56
N LYS A 138 -4.05 9.92 -12.59
CA LYS A 138 -3.36 8.66 -12.86
C LYS A 138 -2.42 8.26 -11.72
N ASN A 139 -1.63 9.20 -11.21
CA ASN A 139 -0.70 8.97 -10.11
C ASN A 139 -1.45 8.63 -8.81
N ASN A 140 -2.58 9.29 -8.53
CA ASN A 140 -3.43 8.96 -7.38
C ASN A 140 -3.99 7.53 -7.47
N ARG A 141 -4.42 7.09 -8.65
CA ARG A 141 -4.88 5.70 -8.87
C ARG A 141 -3.76 4.68 -8.65
N VAL A 142 -2.53 4.99 -9.06
CA VAL A 142 -1.36 4.12 -8.82
C VAL A 142 -1.00 4.10 -7.33
N LEU A 143 -0.99 5.27 -6.67
CA LEU A 143 -0.65 5.41 -5.26
C LEU A 143 -1.66 4.66 -4.37
N SER A 144 -2.96 4.83 -4.60
CA SER A 144 -4.01 4.09 -3.88
C SER A 144 -3.89 2.58 -4.08
N SER A 145 -3.64 2.11 -5.31
CA SER A 145 -3.43 0.68 -5.59
C SER A 145 -2.19 0.13 -4.86
N LYS A 146 -1.09 0.88 -4.80
CA LYS A 146 0.11 0.48 -4.05
C LYS A 146 -0.13 0.48 -2.55
N ALA A 147 -0.78 1.50 -2.02
CA ALA A 147 -1.14 1.59 -0.61
C ALA A 147 -2.01 0.39 -0.19
N ASP A 148 -2.99 0.01 -1.01
CA ASP A 148 -3.81 -1.18 -0.76
C ASP A 148 -3.00 -2.47 -0.78
N LYS A 149 -2.08 -2.65 -1.75
CA LYS A 149 -1.18 -3.82 -1.76
C LYS A 149 -0.30 -3.87 -0.51
N LEU A 150 0.26 -2.74 -0.08
CA LEU A 150 1.09 -2.65 1.12
C LEU A 150 0.28 -2.94 2.40
N ARG A 151 -1.01 -2.56 2.43
CA ARG A 151 -1.92 -2.96 3.52
C ARG A 151 -2.10 -4.47 3.56
N TYR A 152 -2.32 -5.12 2.42
CA TYR A 152 -2.37 -6.59 2.36
C TYR A 152 -1.05 -7.22 2.79
N THR A 153 0.10 -6.65 2.39
CA THR A 153 1.43 -7.07 2.89
C THR A 153 1.45 -7.10 4.42
N TYR A 154 1.11 -5.99 5.09
CA TYR A 154 1.15 -5.93 6.55
C TYR A 154 0.11 -6.83 7.22
N ASN A 155 -1.08 -6.95 6.64
CA ASN A 155 -2.12 -7.85 7.13
C ASN A 155 -1.63 -9.30 7.17
N PHE A 156 -1.13 -9.80 6.04
CA PHE A 156 -0.60 -11.16 5.94
C PHE A 156 0.68 -11.36 6.76
N LEU A 157 1.50 -10.32 6.94
CA LEU A 157 2.66 -10.37 7.82
C LEU A 157 2.23 -10.66 9.27
N ILE A 158 1.26 -9.92 9.78
CA ILE A 158 0.82 -10.06 11.17
C ILE A 158 0.09 -11.39 11.38
N ILE A 159 -0.81 -11.77 10.47
CA ILE A 159 -1.46 -13.09 10.51
C ILE A 159 -0.41 -14.20 10.53
N GLY A 160 0.61 -14.09 9.67
CA GLY A 160 1.70 -15.05 9.58
C GLY A 160 2.49 -15.15 10.89
N LEU A 161 2.82 -14.00 11.48
CA LEU A 161 3.56 -13.93 12.73
C LEU A 161 2.77 -14.52 13.91
N VAL A 162 1.51 -14.13 14.08
CA VAL A 162 0.65 -14.67 15.15
C VAL A 162 0.45 -16.17 14.97
N ALA A 163 0.18 -16.65 13.75
CA ALA A 163 -0.05 -18.06 13.49
C ALA A 163 1.22 -18.88 13.75
N PHE A 164 2.37 -18.42 13.24
CA PHE A 164 3.64 -19.11 13.42
C PHE A 164 4.08 -19.14 14.89
N SER A 165 3.98 -18.01 15.59
CA SER A 165 4.28 -17.94 17.03
C SER A 165 3.35 -18.83 17.86
N THR A 166 2.08 -18.93 17.50
CA THR A 166 1.14 -19.86 18.15
C THR A 166 1.57 -21.32 17.93
N GLY A 167 1.94 -21.67 16.70
CA GLY A 167 2.45 -23.01 16.35
C GLY A 167 3.71 -23.39 17.13
N ILE A 168 4.68 -22.47 17.24
CA ILE A 168 5.87 -22.66 18.08
C ILE A 168 5.50 -22.78 19.56
N GLY A 169 4.58 -21.94 20.05
CA GLY A 169 4.12 -21.99 21.44
C GLY A 169 3.55 -23.36 21.81
N PHE A 170 2.73 -23.94 20.93
CA PHE A 170 2.23 -25.31 21.08
C PHE A 170 3.32 -26.36 21.05
N LEU A 171 4.35 -26.17 20.22
CA LEU A 171 5.49 -27.08 20.13
C LEU A 171 6.31 -27.12 21.42
N ILE A 172 6.54 -25.97 22.05
CA ILE A 172 7.36 -25.84 23.26
C ILE A 172 6.59 -26.28 24.51
N THR A 173 5.33 -25.85 24.64
CA THR A 173 4.55 -26.06 25.86
C THR A 173 3.83 -27.40 25.90
N ALA A 174 3.71 -28.08 24.76
CA ALA A 174 2.96 -29.34 24.59
C ALA A 174 1.63 -29.36 25.38
N PRO A 175 0.74 -28.37 25.17
CA PRO A 175 -0.39 -28.15 26.07
C PRO A 175 -1.50 -29.19 25.88
N ASP A 176 -2.31 -29.37 26.91
CA ASP A 176 -3.52 -30.20 26.86
C ASP A 176 -4.50 -29.73 25.78
N TRP A 177 -5.32 -30.64 25.25
CA TRP A 177 -6.25 -30.36 24.16
C TRP A 177 -7.20 -29.17 24.45
N ARG A 178 -7.63 -29.01 25.71
CA ARG A 178 -8.50 -27.89 26.12
C ARG A 178 -7.81 -26.54 25.93
N SER A 179 -6.54 -26.47 26.30
CA SER A 179 -5.70 -25.28 26.14
C SER A 179 -5.38 -25.01 24.68
N VAL A 180 -5.15 -26.07 23.87
CA VAL A 180 -4.98 -25.93 22.42
C VAL A 180 -6.20 -25.25 21.80
N VAL A 181 -7.42 -25.72 22.12
CA VAL A 181 -8.65 -25.11 21.58
C VAL A 181 -8.80 -23.66 22.04
N GLY A 182 -8.60 -23.39 23.33
CA GLY A 182 -8.73 -22.04 23.89
C GLY A 182 -7.75 -21.05 23.25
N VAL A 183 -6.48 -21.39 23.19
CA VAL A 183 -5.44 -20.55 22.58
C VAL A 183 -5.68 -20.40 21.08
N SER A 184 -6.08 -21.47 20.38
CA SER A 184 -6.39 -21.39 18.95
C SER A 184 -7.51 -20.39 18.67
N LEU A 185 -8.57 -20.41 19.48
CA LEU A 185 -9.71 -19.49 19.36
C LEU A 185 -9.27 -18.05 19.62
N VAL A 186 -8.47 -17.81 20.67
CA VAL A 186 -7.91 -16.49 20.96
C VAL A 186 -7.03 -16.00 19.80
N SER A 187 -6.13 -16.83 19.28
CA SER A 187 -5.26 -16.48 18.16
C SER A 187 -6.08 -16.11 16.91
N VAL A 188 -7.16 -16.84 16.60
CA VAL A 188 -8.06 -16.50 15.50
C VAL A 188 -8.77 -15.17 15.74
N VAL A 189 -9.29 -14.92 16.95
CA VAL A 189 -9.94 -13.64 17.29
C VAL A 189 -8.96 -12.47 17.14
N VAL A 190 -7.71 -12.63 17.60
CA VAL A 190 -6.66 -11.62 17.43
C VAL A 190 -6.36 -11.37 15.96
N MET A 191 -6.18 -12.43 15.16
CA MET A 191 -5.94 -12.29 13.71
C MET A 191 -7.10 -11.57 13.01
N VAL A 192 -8.35 -11.96 13.30
CA VAL A 192 -9.55 -11.33 12.71
C VAL A 192 -9.68 -9.88 13.17
N GLY A 193 -9.46 -9.60 14.45
CA GLY A 193 -9.53 -8.24 15.00
C GLY A 193 -8.51 -7.30 14.34
N ILE A 194 -7.25 -7.74 14.26
CA ILE A 194 -6.19 -6.96 13.59
C ILE A 194 -6.49 -6.82 12.10
N SER A 195 -6.91 -7.89 11.43
CA SER A 195 -7.21 -7.84 9.99
C SER A 195 -8.35 -6.87 9.69
N THR A 196 -9.40 -6.90 10.51
CA THR A 196 -10.51 -5.97 10.40
C THR A 196 -10.07 -4.54 10.65
N TYR A 197 -9.21 -4.29 11.65
CA TYR A 197 -8.66 -2.96 11.92
C TYR A 197 -7.85 -2.41 10.75
N ILE A 198 -6.95 -3.22 10.16
CA ILE A 198 -6.10 -2.81 9.03
C ILE A 198 -6.95 -2.55 7.77
N LEU A 199 -7.95 -3.39 7.51
CA LEU A 199 -8.78 -3.29 6.31
C LEU A 199 -9.88 -2.21 6.43
N ARG A 200 -10.45 -1.98 7.63
CA ARG A 200 -11.51 -0.97 7.84
C ARG A 200 -11.02 0.46 7.76
N LYS A 201 -9.75 0.74 8.06
CA LYS A 201 -9.17 2.10 7.98
C LYS A 201 -9.27 2.74 6.57
N LYS A 202 -9.71 1.99 5.56
CA LYS A 202 -10.06 2.51 4.22
C LYS A 202 -11.39 3.27 4.17
N TYR A 203 -12.36 2.98 5.03
CA TYR A 203 -13.72 3.53 4.91
C TYR A 203 -13.92 4.87 5.64
N ASP A 204 -13.18 5.13 6.71
CA ASP A 204 -13.42 6.35 7.52
C ASP A 204 -12.82 7.63 6.90
N GLY A 205 -12.11 7.52 5.77
CA GLY A 205 -11.49 8.67 5.07
C GLY A 205 -12.36 9.34 4.00
N GLU A 206 -13.56 8.82 3.73
CA GLU A 206 -14.46 9.33 2.68
C GLU A 206 -15.81 9.85 3.21
N VAL A 207 -16.04 9.89 4.53
CA VAL A 207 -17.35 10.28 5.14
C VAL A 207 -17.31 11.58 5.97
N GLU A 208 -16.19 12.30 6.03
CA GLU A 208 -16.17 13.67 6.62
C GLU A 208 -16.35 14.73 5.52
N GLY A 209 -17.52 14.75 4.87
CA GLY A 209 -17.77 15.70 3.80
C GLY A 209 -19.21 15.79 3.30
N ASN A 210 -20.22 15.51 4.13
CA ASN A 210 -21.60 15.97 3.93
C ASN A 210 -22.45 15.41 5.06
N ASP A 211 -22.78 16.19 6.09
CA ASP A 211 -23.99 15.98 6.91
C ASP A 211 -24.23 17.07 7.99
N ASP A 212 -23.68 18.29 7.84
CA ASP A 212 -23.94 19.40 8.79
C ASP A 212 -24.61 20.65 8.17
N GLU A 213 -25.11 20.56 6.95
CA GLU A 213 -26.06 21.55 6.42
C GLU A 213 -27.27 20.85 5.79
N MET A 214 -28.25 20.52 6.64
CA MET A 214 -29.69 20.73 6.40
C MET A 214 -30.52 19.84 7.34
N SER A 215 -30.63 20.29 8.60
CA SER A 215 -31.71 19.88 9.47
C SER A 215 -32.16 21.07 10.33
N LYS A 216 -32.95 21.94 9.67
CA LYS A 216 -34.01 22.81 10.20
C LYS A 216 -33.66 23.88 11.24
#